data_AF-A0A962NQV9-F1
#
_entry.id   AF-A0A962NQV9-F1
#
_cell.length_a   1.000
_cell.length_b   1.000
_cell.length_c   1.000
_cell.angle_alpha   90.00
_cell.angle_beta   90.00
_cell.angle_gamma   90.00
#
_symmetry.space_group_name_H-M   'P 1'
#
loop_
_entity.id
_entity.type
_entity.pdbx_description
1 polymer ?
#
loop_
_entity_poly.entity_id
_entity_poly.type
_entity_poly.pdbx_seq_one_letter_code
_entity_poly.pdbx_strand_id
1 'polypeptide(L)'
;MRASRNFCFLKGAVPVKQATQTDPANTWDSAGLPSQGSEAQDAAKSAAHLEKIKVNGGRALNGDIPISGAKNCALKLMCAALLTDQSLHLENSPNSLRDMRSQTELLEYLGCRVETQGDLMALNAGDLQTYTAPYDIVRKMRGSILVLGPLLARFGEAKVSLPGGCAIGTRPVDMHIKALEEMGAQITLDEGYINARAPQGGLQGAKILFPKVSVGATENLMMAATLANGTTLLANAAREPEIVDLGECLIKMGAKIEGLGSDTIRIEGVNSLSGARHSVVPDRIETGTYMVAAAMTGGTLRLKNARIKHLSAAVGHLSQTGVDIEEDGSDIIVNRDSAVPLKAIDIMTEPHPGFPTDLQAQFMAMLTIAEGAGMVTETIFENRFMHVPELARMGANITVQGNSAIVRGVPRLKGAEVMATDLRASVALVLAGLVAEGETTVNRIYHLERGYERIVDKLAACSADIRKA
;
A
#
# COMPACT_ATOMS: atom_id res chain seq x y z
N MET A 1 57.91 36.42 2.87
CA MET A 1 56.91 35.62 2.14
C MET A 1 55.55 35.81 2.81
N ARG A 2 54.58 36.32 2.04
CA ARG A 2 53.09 36.35 2.20
C ARG A 2 52.53 36.53 3.62
N ALA A 3 52.05 37.71 4.02
CA ALA A 3 50.88 38.48 3.56
C ALA A 3 49.56 38.08 4.28
N SER A 4 49.31 38.78 5.38
CA SER A 4 48.00 39.21 5.88
C SER A 4 47.76 40.66 5.40
N ARG A 5 46.50 40.99 5.06
CA ARG A 5 45.85 42.29 4.67
C ARG A 5 44.73 41.95 3.66
N ASN A 6 43.56 42.57 3.55
CA ASN A 6 42.96 43.73 4.20
C ASN A 6 41.46 43.76 3.88
N PHE A 7 40.67 44.29 4.82
CA PHE A 7 39.40 44.98 4.61
C PHE A 7 39.61 46.25 3.75
N CYS A 8 38.67 46.61 2.86
CA CYS A 8 37.99 47.92 2.89
C CYS A 8 36.87 48.04 1.83
N PHE A 9 35.89 48.87 2.20
CA PHE A 9 34.65 49.27 1.54
C PHE A 9 34.84 50.11 0.26
N LEU A 10 33.83 50.12 -0.64
CA LEU A 10 33.10 51.33 -1.05
C LEU A 10 31.94 51.03 -2.05
N LYS A 11 30.73 51.37 -1.58
CA LYS A 11 29.59 52.06 -2.22
C LYS A 11 29.46 52.11 -3.76
N GLY A 12 28.29 51.66 -4.23
CA GLY A 12 27.66 52.14 -5.47
C GLY A 12 26.20 51.67 -5.57
N ALA A 13 25.25 52.58 -5.33
CA ALA A 13 23.81 52.35 -5.32
C ALA A 13 23.16 52.90 -6.60
N VAL A 14 22.29 52.12 -7.27
CA VAL A 14 21.34 52.53 -8.35
C VAL A 14 20.18 51.50 -8.36
N PRO A 15 18.90 51.88 -8.62
CA PRO A 15 17.79 51.52 -7.73
C PRO A 15 16.83 50.43 -8.24
N VAL A 16 16.12 49.84 -7.27
CA VAL A 16 14.95 48.96 -7.43
C VAL A 16 13.78 49.78 -7.97
N LYS A 17 13.33 49.49 -9.20
CA LYS A 17 12.05 50.00 -9.73
C LYS A 17 10.90 49.17 -9.17
N GLN A 18 9.99 49.85 -8.50
CA GLN A 18 8.65 49.36 -8.16
C GLN A 18 7.89 49.00 -9.44
N ALA A 19 7.42 47.75 -9.54
CA ALA A 19 6.42 47.36 -10.52
C ALA A 19 5.04 47.50 -9.84
N THR A 20 4.27 48.42 -10.40
CA THR A 20 2.91 48.79 -10.03
C THR A 20 1.92 47.66 -10.33
N GLN A 21 0.98 47.50 -9.40
CA GLN A 21 -0.31 46.82 -9.56
C GLN A 21 -0.93 47.06 -10.94
N THR A 22 -1.37 45.98 -11.59
CA THR A 22 -2.42 46.04 -12.62
C THR A 22 -3.44 44.94 -12.33
N ASP A 23 -4.70 45.34 -12.44
CA ASP A 23 -5.94 44.66 -12.06
C ASP A 23 -6.16 43.26 -12.67
N PRO A 24 -6.92 42.39 -11.98
CA PRO A 24 -7.55 41.23 -12.61
C PRO A 24 -8.78 41.70 -13.39
N ALA A 25 -8.76 41.52 -14.71
CA ALA A 25 -9.92 41.74 -15.55
C ALA A 25 -11.02 40.72 -15.21
N ASN A 26 -12.08 41.21 -14.58
CA ASN A 26 -13.41 40.60 -14.53
C ASN A 26 -13.95 40.36 -15.95
N THR A 27 -14.32 39.13 -16.28
CA THR A 27 -15.37 38.87 -17.27
C THR A 27 -16.63 38.47 -16.52
N TRP A 28 -17.58 39.40 -16.50
CA TRP A 28 -18.94 39.21 -15.99
C TRP A 28 -19.75 38.40 -17.01
N ASP A 29 -20.30 37.26 -16.59
CA ASP A 29 -21.42 36.63 -17.29
C ASP A 29 -22.74 37.18 -16.74
N SER A 30 -23.66 37.45 -17.67
CA SER A 30 -24.94 38.11 -17.47
C SER A 30 -26.01 37.19 -16.87
N ALA A 31 -25.79 36.71 -15.64
CA ALA A 31 -26.84 36.22 -14.75
C ALA A 31 -26.28 36.17 -13.32
N GLY A 32 -26.54 37.20 -12.53
CA GLY A 32 -26.09 37.32 -11.14
C GLY A 32 -26.73 36.30 -10.20
N LEU A 33 -26.23 35.07 -10.23
CA LEU A 33 -26.41 34.04 -9.19
C LEU A 33 -25.06 33.34 -8.98
N PRO A 34 -24.54 33.23 -7.73
CA PRO A 34 -23.33 32.46 -7.49
C PRO A 34 -23.57 30.99 -7.82
N SER A 35 -22.64 30.39 -8.55
CA SER A 35 -22.66 28.97 -8.90
C SER A 35 -22.59 28.11 -7.63
N GLN A 36 -23.73 27.62 -7.15
CA GLN A 36 -23.83 26.75 -5.97
C GLN A 36 -23.19 25.35 -6.15
N GLY A 37 -22.53 25.10 -7.29
CA GLY A 37 -21.92 23.81 -7.62
C GLY A 37 -20.48 23.63 -7.13
N SER A 38 -19.67 24.68 -7.01
CA SER A 38 -18.24 24.56 -6.64
C SER A 38 -18.01 24.58 -5.13
N GLU A 39 -18.68 25.47 -4.39
CA GLU A 39 -18.54 25.57 -2.93
C GLU A 39 -19.02 24.32 -2.20
N ALA A 40 -20.09 23.65 -2.68
CA ALA A 40 -20.56 22.41 -2.10
C ALA A 40 -19.60 21.23 -2.36
N GLN A 41 -18.95 21.20 -3.52
CA GLN A 41 -17.95 20.18 -3.85
C GLN A 41 -16.62 20.43 -3.12
N ASP A 42 -16.22 21.68 -2.93
CA ASP A 42 -15.03 22.04 -2.17
C ASP A 42 -15.26 21.92 -0.66
N ALA A 43 -16.46 22.22 -0.16
CA ALA A 43 -16.87 21.94 1.22
C ALA A 43 -16.97 20.43 1.49
N ALA A 44 -17.48 19.62 0.55
CA ALA A 44 -17.50 18.17 0.67
C ALA A 44 -16.07 17.56 0.62
N LYS A 45 -15.18 18.10 -0.23
CA LYS A 45 -13.75 17.71 -0.26
C LYS A 45 -13.00 18.14 1.01
N SER A 46 -13.35 19.30 1.58
CA SER A 46 -12.81 19.81 2.85
C SER A 46 -13.34 19.01 4.06
N ALA A 47 -14.63 18.64 4.05
CA ALA A 47 -15.26 17.82 5.08
C ALA A 47 -14.73 16.38 5.10
N ALA A 48 -14.47 15.79 3.92
CA ALA A 48 -13.80 14.47 3.82
C ALA A 48 -12.35 14.49 4.37
N HIS A 49 -11.73 15.67 4.52
CA HIS A 49 -10.42 15.83 5.17
C HIS A 49 -10.52 15.91 6.70
N LEU A 50 -11.73 16.08 7.25
CA LEU A 50 -11.99 16.29 8.67
C LEU A 50 -12.57 15.07 9.38
N GLU A 51 -12.93 14.01 8.65
CA GLU A 51 -13.49 12.81 9.25
C GLU A 51 -12.51 12.17 10.25
N LYS A 52 -13.07 11.73 11.39
CA LYS A 52 -12.30 11.16 12.48
C LYS A 52 -12.86 9.79 12.86
N ILE A 53 -12.03 8.99 13.51
CA ILE A 53 -12.47 7.79 14.22
C ILE A 53 -12.35 8.07 15.71
N LYS A 54 -13.42 7.84 16.46
CA LYS A 54 -13.43 7.87 17.92
C LYS A 54 -13.52 6.45 18.45
N VAL A 55 -12.65 6.12 19.40
CA VAL A 55 -12.56 4.79 20.03
C VAL A 55 -12.58 4.96 21.55
N ASN A 56 -13.49 4.27 22.23
CA ASN A 56 -13.43 4.12 23.69
C ASN A 56 -12.90 2.73 24.02
N GLY A 57 -11.74 2.66 24.68
CA GLY A 57 -11.08 1.40 24.96
C GLY A 57 -11.68 0.61 26.12
N GLY A 58 -11.16 -0.60 26.32
CA GLY A 58 -11.47 -1.45 27.47
C GLY A 58 -12.52 -2.54 27.24
N ARG A 59 -12.91 -2.80 25.97
CA ARG A 59 -13.80 -3.92 25.62
C ARG A 59 -13.02 -5.03 24.92
N ALA A 60 -13.23 -6.27 25.39
CA ALA A 60 -12.74 -7.46 24.70
C ALA A 60 -13.50 -7.65 23.38
N LEU A 61 -12.78 -8.01 22.32
CA LEU A 61 -13.40 -8.22 21.02
C LEU A 61 -13.91 -9.65 20.90
N ASN A 62 -15.19 -9.79 20.52
CA ASN A 62 -15.82 -11.09 20.34
C ASN A 62 -16.73 -11.06 19.11
N GLY A 63 -16.52 -11.99 18.18
CA GLY A 63 -17.36 -12.12 16.99
C GLY A 63 -16.62 -12.56 15.74
N ASP A 64 -17.29 -12.42 14.60
CA ASP A 64 -16.82 -12.83 13.29
C ASP A 64 -16.43 -11.61 12.45
N ILE A 65 -15.22 -11.62 11.87
CA ILE A 65 -14.76 -10.59 10.94
C ILE A 65 -14.52 -11.20 9.56
N PRO A 66 -15.27 -10.79 8.52
CA PRO A 66 -14.96 -11.15 7.15
C PRO A 66 -13.71 -10.44 6.65
N ILE A 67 -12.70 -11.23 6.25
CA ILE A 67 -11.48 -10.70 5.62
C ILE A 67 -11.77 -10.37 4.15
N SER A 68 -11.47 -9.13 3.76
CA SER A 68 -11.60 -8.66 2.38
C SER A 68 -10.46 -9.21 1.52
N GLY A 69 -10.62 -9.21 0.20
CA GLY A 69 -9.51 -9.51 -0.70
C GLY A 69 -8.35 -8.52 -0.56
N ALA A 70 -7.15 -9.01 -0.86
CA ALA A 70 -5.92 -8.28 -0.74
C ALA A 70 -5.87 -7.09 -1.71
N LYS A 71 -5.88 -5.87 -1.19
CA LYS A 71 -5.70 -4.64 -1.99
C LYS A 71 -4.40 -4.70 -2.80
N ASN A 72 -3.33 -5.24 -2.19
CA ASN A 72 -2.06 -5.38 -2.88
C ASN A 72 -2.08 -6.45 -3.97
N CYS A 73 -3.04 -7.37 -4.02
CA CYS A 73 -3.26 -8.25 -5.16
C CYS A 73 -4.12 -7.57 -6.23
N ALA A 74 -5.29 -7.05 -5.81
CA ALA A 74 -6.29 -6.49 -6.70
C ALA A 74 -5.71 -5.38 -7.60
N LEU A 75 -4.89 -4.47 -7.07
CA LEU A 75 -4.23 -3.42 -7.86
C LEU A 75 -3.34 -3.95 -9.01
N LYS A 76 -2.73 -5.13 -8.82
CA LYS A 76 -1.82 -5.75 -9.81
C LYS A 76 -2.62 -6.51 -10.85
N LEU A 77 -3.65 -7.23 -10.40
CA LEU A 77 -4.61 -7.92 -11.26
C LEU A 77 -5.35 -6.92 -12.18
N MET A 78 -5.68 -5.73 -11.67
CA MET A 78 -6.19 -4.62 -12.48
C MET A 78 -5.21 -4.22 -13.60
N CYS A 79 -3.91 -4.18 -13.33
CA CYS A 79 -2.89 -3.92 -14.37
C CYS A 79 -2.77 -5.08 -15.36
N ALA A 80 -2.94 -6.34 -14.91
CA ALA A 80 -2.88 -7.52 -15.77
C ALA A 80 -3.98 -7.52 -16.84
N ALA A 81 -5.13 -6.89 -16.57
CA ALA A 81 -6.20 -6.71 -17.58
C ALA A 81 -5.71 -5.99 -18.85
N LEU A 82 -4.66 -5.15 -18.75
CA LEU A 82 -4.07 -4.46 -19.90
C LEU A 82 -3.37 -5.42 -20.87
N LEU A 83 -3.09 -6.67 -20.50
CA LEU A 83 -2.39 -7.65 -21.33
C LEU A 83 -3.29 -8.36 -22.37
N THR A 84 -4.60 -8.13 -22.36
CA THR A 84 -5.55 -8.76 -23.29
C THR A 84 -6.67 -7.80 -23.71
N ASP A 85 -7.25 -8.01 -24.89
CA ASP A 85 -8.44 -7.30 -25.37
C ASP A 85 -9.75 -7.89 -24.82
N GLN A 86 -9.68 -9.08 -24.23
CA GLN A 86 -10.80 -9.75 -23.60
C GLN A 86 -11.01 -9.28 -22.15
N SER A 87 -12.18 -9.59 -21.60
CA SER A 87 -12.53 -9.16 -20.25
C SER A 87 -11.85 -10.01 -19.16
N LEU A 88 -11.28 -9.34 -18.16
CA LEU A 88 -10.82 -9.95 -16.91
C LEU A 88 -11.87 -9.68 -15.81
N HIS A 89 -12.35 -10.74 -15.18
CA HIS A 89 -13.31 -10.68 -14.08
C HIS A 89 -12.61 -11.01 -12.76
N LEU A 90 -12.64 -10.06 -11.82
CA LEU A 90 -12.12 -10.23 -10.48
C LEU A 90 -13.28 -10.40 -9.49
N GLU A 91 -13.15 -11.38 -8.61
CA GLU A 91 -14.05 -11.61 -7.47
C GLU A 91 -13.32 -11.33 -6.16
N ASN A 92 -14.06 -11.09 -5.07
CA ASN A 92 -13.48 -10.74 -3.77
C ASN A 92 -12.58 -9.49 -3.85
N SER A 93 -12.86 -8.55 -4.75
CA SER A 93 -12.06 -7.34 -4.92
C SER A 93 -12.51 -6.26 -3.92
N PRO A 94 -11.59 -5.62 -3.16
CA PRO A 94 -11.93 -4.61 -2.15
C PRO A 94 -12.23 -3.23 -2.77
N ASN A 95 -13.24 -3.18 -3.65
CA ASN A 95 -13.52 -2.07 -4.57
C ASN A 95 -13.80 -0.72 -3.88
N SER A 96 -14.20 -0.75 -2.62
CA SER A 96 -14.52 0.46 -1.85
C SER A 96 -13.28 1.28 -1.43
N LEU A 97 -12.08 0.70 -1.47
CA LEU A 97 -10.84 1.35 -1.05
C LEU A 97 -10.43 2.50 -1.98
N ARG A 98 -9.85 3.55 -1.40
CA ARG A 98 -9.46 4.75 -2.18
C ARG A 98 -8.38 4.48 -3.24
N ASP A 99 -7.40 3.63 -2.93
CA ASP A 99 -6.36 3.23 -3.89
C ASP A 99 -6.98 2.47 -5.08
N MET A 100 -8.02 1.65 -4.86
CA MET A 100 -8.75 0.95 -5.94
C MET A 100 -9.43 1.94 -6.88
N ARG A 101 -10.09 2.97 -6.33
CA ARG A 101 -10.71 4.04 -7.14
C ARG A 101 -9.67 4.81 -7.96
N SER A 102 -8.49 5.09 -7.40
CA SER A 102 -7.41 5.75 -8.14
C SER A 102 -6.85 4.88 -9.27
N GLN A 103 -6.76 3.56 -9.07
CA GLN A 103 -6.37 2.65 -10.15
C GLN A 103 -7.47 2.55 -11.22
N THR A 104 -8.75 2.54 -10.84
CA THR A 104 -9.87 2.62 -11.78
C THR A 104 -9.79 3.91 -12.61
N GLU A 105 -9.62 5.07 -11.98
CA GLU A 105 -9.45 6.37 -12.65
C GLU A 105 -8.30 6.32 -13.69
N LEU A 106 -7.17 5.69 -13.33
CA LEU A 106 -6.05 5.52 -14.26
C LEU A 106 -6.41 4.61 -15.44
N LEU A 107 -7.02 3.46 -15.19
CA LEU A 107 -7.35 2.51 -16.25
C LEU A 107 -8.42 3.08 -17.19
N GLU A 108 -9.44 3.75 -16.66
CA GLU A 108 -10.46 4.45 -17.45
C GLU A 108 -9.84 5.57 -18.29
N TYR A 109 -8.88 6.33 -17.74
CA TYR A 109 -8.13 7.34 -18.50
C TYR A 109 -7.39 6.74 -19.70
N LEU A 110 -6.82 5.54 -19.54
CA LEU A 110 -6.17 4.81 -20.64
C LEU A 110 -7.18 4.29 -21.68
N GLY A 111 -8.48 4.25 -21.36
CA GLY A 111 -9.56 3.74 -22.20
C GLY A 111 -10.07 2.35 -21.80
N CYS A 112 -9.63 1.79 -20.65
CA CYS A 112 -10.16 0.54 -20.13
C CYS A 112 -11.58 0.75 -19.60
N ARG A 113 -12.52 -0.12 -19.98
CA ARG A 113 -13.86 -0.14 -19.37
C ARG A 113 -13.77 -0.87 -18.04
N VAL A 114 -14.27 -0.25 -16.97
CA VAL A 114 -14.25 -0.82 -15.61
C VAL A 114 -15.67 -0.81 -15.05
N GLU A 115 -16.19 -1.98 -14.72
CA GLU A 115 -17.50 -2.13 -14.09
C GLU A 115 -17.33 -2.77 -12.72
N THR A 116 -18.02 -2.26 -11.71
CA THR A 116 -17.95 -2.78 -10.34
C THR A 116 -19.36 -3.01 -9.76
N GLN A 117 -19.54 -4.15 -9.09
CA GLN A 117 -20.77 -4.48 -8.38
C GLN A 117 -20.40 -5.24 -7.11
N GLY A 118 -20.51 -4.58 -5.94
CA GLY A 118 -20.05 -5.15 -4.69
C GLY A 118 -18.55 -5.45 -4.74
N ASP A 119 -18.18 -6.70 -4.51
CA ASP A 119 -16.82 -7.24 -4.58
C ASP A 119 -16.44 -7.80 -5.96
N LEU A 120 -17.33 -7.71 -6.95
CA LEU A 120 -17.08 -8.07 -8.34
C LEU A 120 -16.55 -6.88 -9.13
N MET A 121 -15.56 -7.13 -9.97
CA MET A 121 -15.01 -6.15 -10.90
C MET A 121 -14.81 -6.79 -12.28
N ALA A 122 -15.22 -6.11 -13.35
CA ALA A 122 -14.95 -6.50 -14.73
C ALA A 122 -14.11 -5.41 -15.40
N LEU A 123 -13.02 -5.82 -16.06
CA LEU A 123 -12.06 -4.94 -16.72
C LEU A 123 -11.95 -5.36 -18.18
N ASN A 124 -12.09 -4.43 -19.13
CA ASN A 124 -11.86 -4.68 -20.54
C ASN A 124 -10.96 -3.60 -21.16
N ALA A 125 -9.79 -4.02 -21.66
CA ALA A 125 -8.79 -3.17 -22.29
C ALA A 125 -8.67 -3.42 -23.80
N GLY A 126 -9.79 -3.69 -24.48
CA GLY A 126 -9.85 -3.86 -25.94
C GLY A 126 -9.68 -2.54 -26.70
N ASP A 127 -10.25 -1.45 -26.18
CA ASP A 127 -10.33 -0.15 -26.86
C ASP A 127 -9.49 0.94 -26.16
N LEU A 128 -8.24 0.66 -25.79
CA LEU A 128 -7.38 1.69 -25.18
C LEU A 128 -7.19 2.88 -26.13
N GLN A 129 -7.23 4.09 -25.57
CA GLN A 129 -7.15 5.36 -26.30
C GLN A 129 -5.78 6.02 -26.19
N THR A 130 -5.01 5.67 -25.15
CA THR A 130 -3.68 6.24 -24.89
C THR A 130 -2.83 5.27 -24.07
N TYR A 131 -1.51 5.35 -24.26
CA TYR A 131 -0.51 4.60 -23.48
C TYR A 131 0.24 5.50 -22.49
N THR A 132 -0.34 6.67 -22.20
CA THR A 132 0.22 7.66 -21.29
C THR A 132 -0.49 7.62 -19.94
N ALA A 133 0.24 7.35 -18.86
CA ALA A 133 -0.22 7.49 -17.48
C ALA A 133 0.24 8.86 -16.92
N PRO A 134 -0.67 9.84 -16.77
CA PRO A 134 -0.33 11.23 -16.51
C PRO A 134 0.04 11.48 -15.05
N TYR A 135 0.87 12.50 -14.82
CA TYR A 135 1.35 12.91 -13.50
C TYR A 135 0.23 13.09 -12.46
N ASP A 136 -0.87 13.76 -12.82
CA ASP A 136 -1.94 14.07 -11.87
C ASP A 136 -2.66 12.86 -11.29
N ILE A 137 -2.67 11.75 -12.02
CA ILE A 137 -3.22 10.48 -11.54
C ILE A 137 -2.13 9.70 -10.81
N VAL A 138 -0.95 9.54 -11.43
CA VAL A 138 0.16 8.74 -10.89
C VAL A 138 0.67 9.26 -9.55
N ARG A 139 0.70 10.58 -9.34
CA ARG A 139 1.16 11.18 -8.06
C ARG A 139 0.28 10.81 -6.87
N LYS A 140 -1.01 10.47 -7.10
CA LYS A 140 -1.95 10.07 -6.04
C LYS A 140 -1.62 8.68 -5.49
N MET A 141 -1.14 7.78 -6.33
CA MET A 141 -0.84 6.40 -5.95
C MET A 141 0.42 5.88 -6.65
N ARG A 142 1.47 5.66 -5.87
CA ARG A 142 2.75 5.14 -6.37
C ARG A 142 2.66 3.79 -7.10
N GLY A 143 1.68 2.96 -6.76
CA GLY A 143 1.43 1.67 -7.43
C GLY A 143 1.09 1.80 -8.93
N SER A 144 0.72 2.99 -9.39
CA SER A 144 0.39 3.27 -10.80
C SER A 144 1.52 2.96 -11.77
N ILE A 145 2.78 2.89 -11.30
CA ILE A 145 3.93 2.50 -12.13
C ILE A 145 3.77 1.10 -12.76
N LEU A 146 2.94 0.24 -12.19
CA LEU A 146 2.75 -1.14 -12.64
C LEU A 146 2.01 -1.28 -13.97
N VAL A 147 1.44 -0.20 -14.51
CA VAL A 147 0.91 -0.21 -15.89
C VAL A 147 2.02 -0.19 -16.94
N LEU A 148 3.26 0.18 -16.56
CA LEU A 148 4.40 0.29 -17.48
C LEU A 148 4.70 -1.02 -18.21
N GLY A 149 4.87 -2.12 -17.48
CA GLY A 149 5.18 -3.44 -18.01
C GLY A 149 4.14 -3.96 -19.00
N PRO A 150 2.85 -4.07 -18.63
CA PRO A 150 1.83 -4.60 -19.53
C PRO A 150 1.56 -3.69 -20.75
N LEU A 151 1.61 -2.35 -20.59
CA LEU A 151 1.48 -1.44 -21.74
C LEU A 151 2.63 -1.64 -22.74
N LEU A 152 3.87 -1.67 -22.24
CA LEU A 152 5.05 -1.83 -23.07
C LEU A 152 5.07 -3.20 -23.77
N ALA A 153 4.68 -4.26 -23.07
CA ALA A 153 4.70 -5.61 -23.61
C ALA A 153 3.62 -5.84 -24.69
N ARG A 154 2.42 -5.29 -24.51
CA ARG A 154 1.32 -5.48 -25.48
C ARG A 154 1.32 -4.46 -26.62
N PHE A 155 1.59 -3.19 -26.32
CA PHE A 155 1.46 -2.08 -27.28
C PHE A 155 2.80 -1.58 -27.81
N GLY A 156 3.93 -2.05 -27.26
CA GLY A 156 5.27 -1.69 -27.71
C GLY A 156 5.73 -0.30 -27.28
N GLU A 157 4.88 0.50 -26.62
CA GLU A 157 5.26 1.78 -26.03
C GLU A 157 4.46 2.09 -24.77
N ALA A 158 5.05 2.88 -23.88
CA ALA A 158 4.40 3.37 -22.67
C ALA A 158 5.05 4.67 -22.20
N LYS A 159 4.22 5.63 -21.76
CA LYS A 159 4.68 6.88 -21.13
C LYS A 159 4.10 7.00 -19.73
N VAL A 160 4.89 6.75 -18.69
CA VAL A 160 4.39 6.70 -17.31
C VAL A 160 5.10 7.74 -16.46
N SER A 161 4.35 8.60 -15.76
CA SER A 161 4.96 9.59 -14.87
C SER A 161 5.78 8.92 -13.76
N LEU A 162 6.91 9.50 -13.40
CA LEU A 162 7.69 9.03 -12.27
C LEU A 162 6.89 9.22 -10.97
N PRO A 163 6.73 8.16 -10.16
CA PRO A 163 6.06 8.32 -8.88
C PRO A 163 6.88 9.24 -7.97
N GLY A 164 6.20 10.18 -7.31
CA GLY A 164 6.83 11.10 -6.37
C GLY A 164 7.45 10.43 -5.13
N GLY A 165 8.02 11.25 -4.25
CA GLY A 165 8.57 10.83 -2.96
C GLY A 165 7.50 10.20 -2.05
N CYS A 166 7.91 9.23 -1.23
CA CYS A 166 7.03 8.58 -0.25
C CYS A 166 7.57 8.87 1.16
N ALA A 167 6.70 9.30 2.07
CA ALA A 167 7.07 9.60 3.46
C ALA A 167 7.65 8.40 4.24
N ILE A 168 7.42 7.17 3.74
CA ILE A 168 7.89 5.93 4.37
C ILE A 168 9.40 5.70 4.12
N GLY A 169 9.96 6.23 3.03
CA GLY A 169 11.37 6.04 2.68
C GLY A 169 11.65 6.14 1.19
N THR A 170 12.92 6.01 0.82
CA THR A 170 13.36 6.01 -0.58
C THR A 170 12.90 4.73 -1.26
N ARG A 171 12.18 4.90 -2.36
CA ARG A 171 11.71 3.80 -3.21
C ARG A 171 12.09 4.19 -4.63
N PRO A 172 13.25 3.79 -5.16
CA PRO A 172 13.60 4.09 -6.55
C PRO A 172 12.83 3.14 -7.49
N VAL A 173 12.66 3.56 -8.74
CA VAL A 173 12.07 2.75 -9.83
C VAL A 173 13.13 2.19 -10.77
N ASP A 174 14.40 2.34 -10.42
CA ASP A 174 15.57 1.96 -11.21
C ASP A 174 15.57 0.47 -11.58
N MET A 175 15.16 -0.40 -10.66
CA MET A 175 15.06 -1.84 -10.92
C MET A 175 14.01 -2.17 -12.00
N HIS A 176 12.93 -1.39 -12.11
CA HIS A 176 11.95 -1.59 -13.18
C HIS A 176 12.52 -1.22 -14.53
N ILE A 177 13.20 -0.07 -14.59
CA ILE A 177 13.77 0.49 -15.82
C ILE A 177 14.87 -0.42 -16.35
N LYS A 178 15.88 -0.72 -15.53
CA LYS A 178 17.03 -1.56 -15.92
C LYS A 178 16.59 -2.94 -16.41
N ALA A 179 15.65 -3.56 -15.71
CA ALA A 179 15.16 -4.88 -16.08
C ALA A 179 14.39 -4.86 -17.42
N LEU A 180 13.64 -3.80 -17.73
CA LEU A 180 12.99 -3.65 -19.03
C LEU A 180 14.00 -3.34 -20.15
N GLU A 181 15.07 -2.59 -19.86
CA GLU A 181 16.19 -2.38 -20.80
C GLU A 181 16.93 -3.70 -21.10
N GLU A 182 17.11 -4.58 -20.11
CA GLU A 182 17.65 -5.94 -20.31
C GLU A 182 16.76 -6.81 -21.20
N MET A 183 15.45 -6.54 -21.24
CA MET A 183 14.49 -7.12 -22.19
C MET A 183 14.47 -6.41 -23.56
N GLY A 184 15.40 -5.48 -23.79
CA GLY A 184 15.60 -4.77 -25.05
C GLY A 184 14.82 -3.45 -25.20
N ALA A 185 14.13 -2.98 -24.16
CA ALA A 185 13.42 -1.70 -24.21
C ALA A 185 14.40 -0.51 -24.28
N GLN A 186 14.03 0.51 -25.03
CA GLN A 186 14.67 1.82 -25.00
C GLN A 186 13.88 2.72 -24.05
N ILE A 187 14.52 3.21 -22.99
CA ILE A 187 13.87 4.03 -21.97
C ILE A 187 14.60 5.36 -21.83
N THR A 188 13.84 6.46 -21.86
CA THR A 188 14.35 7.80 -21.55
C THR A 188 13.55 8.41 -20.41
N LEU A 189 14.27 9.09 -19.52
CA LEU A 189 13.67 9.90 -18.45
C LEU A 189 13.66 11.35 -18.91
N ASP A 190 12.47 11.88 -19.18
CA ASP A 190 12.30 13.24 -19.67
C ASP A 190 11.05 13.88 -19.07
N GLU A 191 11.15 15.15 -18.68
CA GLU A 191 10.07 15.94 -18.05
C GLU A 191 9.34 15.25 -16.87
N GLY A 192 10.03 14.37 -16.13
CA GLY A 192 9.42 13.61 -15.03
C GLY A 192 8.58 12.40 -15.48
N TYR A 193 8.76 11.95 -16.72
CA TYR A 193 8.16 10.73 -17.27
C TYR A 193 9.21 9.68 -17.63
N ILE A 194 8.79 8.42 -17.50
CA ILE A 194 9.45 7.26 -18.09
C ILE A 194 8.82 7.07 -19.47
N ASN A 195 9.60 7.36 -20.53
CA ASN A 195 9.20 7.09 -21.90
C ASN A 195 9.87 5.78 -22.33
N ALA A 196 9.09 4.72 -22.51
CA ALA A 196 9.59 3.40 -22.86
C ALA A 196 9.08 2.96 -24.24
N ARG A 197 9.98 2.39 -25.05
CA ARG A 197 9.66 1.79 -26.36
C ARG A 197 10.30 0.40 -26.44
N ALA A 198 9.53 -0.59 -26.84
CA ALA A 198 10.02 -1.94 -27.11
C ALA A 198 10.78 -1.96 -28.45
N PRO A 199 11.70 -2.91 -28.66
CA PRO A 199 12.36 -3.05 -29.94
C PRO A 199 11.37 -3.58 -31.00
N GLN A 200 11.76 -3.51 -32.27
CA GLN A 200 10.95 -4.09 -33.35
C GLN A 200 10.72 -5.58 -33.10
N GLY A 201 9.47 -6.02 -33.15
CA GLY A 201 9.06 -7.38 -32.81
C GLY A 201 8.68 -7.59 -31.34
N GLY A 202 8.77 -6.56 -30.49
CA GLY A 202 8.38 -6.62 -29.09
C GLY A 202 9.53 -6.94 -28.15
N LEU A 203 9.26 -6.94 -26.84
CA LEU A 203 10.26 -7.25 -25.81
C LEU A 203 10.88 -8.64 -26.03
N GLN A 204 12.10 -8.83 -25.54
CA GLN A 204 12.83 -10.09 -25.63
C GLN A 204 12.96 -10.72 -24.24
N GLY A 205 12.98 -12.05 -24.20
CA GLY A 205 13.26 -12.80 -22.97
C GLY A 205 14.68 -12.54 -22.47
N ALA A 206 14.84 -12.42 -21.16
CA ALA A 206 16.12 -12.08 -20.54
C ALA A 206 16.35 -12.82 -19.21
N LYS A 207 17.61 -12.91 -18.76
CA LYS A 207 17.94 -13.36 -17.41
C LYS A 207 18.19 -12.14 -16.53
N ILE A 208 17.23 -11.83 -15.67
CA ILE A 208 17.21 -10.61 -14.85
C ILE A 208 17.51 -11.00 -13.41
N LEU A 209 18.61 -10.48 -12.86
CA LEU A 209 18.96 -10.66 -11.46
C LEU A 209 18.63 -9.39 -10.68
N PHE A 210 17.69 -9.47 -9.75
CA PHE A 210 17.38 -8.32 -8.90
C PHE A 210 18.49 -8.12 -7.84
N PRO A 211 19.07 -6.90 -7.73
CA PRO A 211 20.10 -6.63 -6.73
C PRO A 211 19.55 -6.64 -5.30
N LYS A 212 18.24 -6.42 -5.16
CA LYS A 212 17.48 -6.56 -3.91
C LYS A 212 16.06 -7.00 -4.23
N VAL A 213 15.42 -7.68 -3.28
CA VAL A 213 14.02 -8.12 -3.44
C VAL A 213 13.12 -6.89 -3.63
N SER A 214 12.26 -6.95 -4.65
CA SER A 214 11.31 -5.88 -4.96
C SER A 214 10.01 -6.48 -5.47
N VAL A 215 8.95 -6.33 -4.67
CA VAL A 215 7.58 -6.78 -5.03
C VAL A 215 7.14 -6.13 -6.34
N GLY A 216 7.19 -4.80 -6.41
CA GLY A 216 6.73 -4.07 -7.61
C GLY A 216 7.54 -4.39 -8.86
N ALA A 217 8.87 -4.55 -8.76
CA ALA A 217 9.68 -4.90 -9.93
C ALA A 217 9.37 -6.33 -10.40
N THR A 218 9.24 -7.28 -9.46
CA THR A 218 8.87 -8.66 -9.78
C THR A 218 7.52 -8.72 -10.51
N GLU A 219 6.50 -8.00 -10.02
CA GLU A 219 5.16 -7.95 -10.63
C GLU A 219 5.20 -7.33 -12.04
N ASN A 220 5.85 -6.18 -12.18
CA ASN A 220 5.92 -5.45 -13.44
C ASN A 220 6.62 -6.27 -14.52
N LEU A 221 7.73 -6.91 -14.16
CA LEU A 221 8.53 -7.72 -15.08
C LEU A 221 7.89 -9.06 -15.37
N MET A 222 7.19 -9.67 -14.41
CA MET A 222 6.39 -10.87 -14.64
C MET A 222 5.31 -10.60 -15.69
N MET A 223 4.55 -9.50 -15.55
CA MET A 223 3.55 -9.10 -16.55
C MET A 223 4.20 -8.86 -17.92
N ALA A 224 5.29 -8.09 -17.97
CA ALA A 224 5.96 -7.77 -19.24
C ALA A 224 6.51 -9.03 -19.94
N ALA A 225 7.07 -9.97 -19.18
CA ALA A 225 7.64 -11.22 -19.71
C ALA A 225 6.60 -12.15 -20.33
N THR A 226 5.32 -12.05 -19.95
CA THR A 226 4.28 -12.94 -20.50
C THR A 226 4.09 -12.78 -22.00
N LEU A 227 4.36 -11.61 -22.58
CA LEU A 227 4.23 -11.33 -24.02
C LEU A 227 5.59 -11.07 -24.70
N ALA A 228 6.70 -11.32 -24.01
CA ALA A 228 8.04 -11.16 -24.58
C ALA A 228 8.42 -12.36 -25.47
N ASN A 229 9.31 -12.15 -26.43
CA ASN A 229 9.82 -13.22 -27.28
C ASN A 229 10.86 -14.07 -26.55
N GLY A 230 10.54 -15.33 -26.28
CA GLY A 230 11.45 -16.28 -25.64
C GLY A 230 11.20 -16.46 -24.14
N THR A 231 12.24 -16.87 -23.41
CA THR A 231 12.13 -17.17 -21.97
C THR A 231 12.80 -16.08 -21.14
N THR A 232 12.07 -15.58 -20.14
CA THR A 232 12.61 -14.72 -19.09
C THR A 232 12.82 -15.52 -17.81
N LEU A 233 13.94 -15.28 -17.14
CA LEU A 233 14.24 -15.79 -15.81
C LEU A 233 14.41 -14.61 -14.86
N LEU A 234 13.54 -14.52 -13.86
CA LEU A 234 13.64 -13.55 -12.78
C LEU A 234 14.32 -14.23 -11.59
N ALA A 235 15.53 -13.80 -11.24
CA ALA A 235 16.30 -14.31 -10.11
C ALA A 235 16.32 -13.31 -8.95
N ASN A 236 16.30 -13.81 -7.71
CA ASN A 236 16.07 -13.02 -6.50
C ASN A 236 14.71 -12.29 -6.53
N ALA A 237 13.70 -12.98 -7.07
CA ALA A 237 12.34 -12.51 -7.17
C ALA A 237 11.67 -12.41 -5.80
N ALA A 238 10.70 -11.50 -5.71
CA ALA A 238 9.81 -11.40 -4.56
C ALA A 238 8.94 -12.67 -4.43
N ARG A 239 8.68 -13.11 -3.20
CA ARG A 239 8.01 -14.39 -2.89
C ARG A 239 6.66 -14.21 -2.22
N GLU A 240 6.24 -12.98 -2.06
CA GLU A 240 5.01 -12.59 -1.41
C GLU A 240 3.80 -13.31 -2.01
N PRO A 241 2.75 -13.64 -1.22
CA PRO A 241 1.53 -14.25 -1.73
C PRO A 241 0.88 -13.44 -2.87
N GLU A 242 1.09 -12.13 -2.87
CA GLU A 242 0.68 -11.23 -3.94
C GLU A 242 1.33 -11.56 -5.31
N ILE A 243 2.58 -12.04 -5.32
CA ILE A 243 3.30 -12.48 -6.52
C ILE A 243 2.69 -13.78 -7.06
N VAL A 244 2.36 -14.70 -6.15
CA VAL A 244 1.73 -15.98 -6.49
C VAL A 244 0.35 -15.76 -7.08
N ASP A 245 -0.47 -14.91 -6.46
CA ASP A 245 -1.82 -14.57 -6.92
C ASP A 245 -1.82 -13.94 -8.33
N LEU A 246 -0.92 -12.98 -8.60
CA LEU A 246 -0.74 -12.43 -9.94
C LEU A 246 -0.34 -13.53 -10.95
N GLY A 247 0.64 -14.36 -10.61
CA GLY A 247 1.08 -15.46 -11.47
C GLY A 247 -0.02 -16.46 -11.78
N GLU A 248 -0.82 -16.85 -10.79
CA GLU A 248 -1.97 -17.73 -10.97
C GLU A 248 -3.05 -17.10 -11.87
N CYS A 249 -3.28 -15.79 -11.78
CA CYS A 249 -4.15 -15.08 -12.70
C CYS A 249 -3.60 -15.09 -14.13
N LEU A 250 -2.31 -14.77 -14.31
CA LEU A 250 -1.67 -14.78 -15.62
C LEU A 250 -1.69 -16.17 -16.27
N ILE A 251 -1.49 -17.24 -15.48
CA ILE A 251 -1.62 -18.63 -15.95
C ILE A 251 -3.05 -18.91 -16.42
N LYS A 252 -4.08 -18.47 -15.67
CA LYS A 252 -5.49 -18.60 -16.11
C LYS A 252 -5.78 -17.82 -17.39
N MET A 253 -5.05 -16.73 -17.65
CA MET A 253 -5.11 -15.97 -18.90
C MET A 253 -4.31 -16.63 -20.05
N GLY A 254 -3.57 -17.72 -19.79
CA GLY A 254 -2.81 -18.46 -20.79
C GLY A 254 -1.29 -18.28 -20.75
N ALA A 255 -0.75 -17.59 -19.75
CA ALA A 255 0.70 -17.44 -19.59
C ALA A 255 1.35 -18.77 -19.15
N LYS A 256 2.63 -18.94 -19.49
CA LYS A 256 3.45 -20.08 -19.05
C LYS A 256 4.45 -19.61 -17.99
N ILE A 257 4.12 -19.85 -16.73
CA ILE A 257 4.92 -19.39 -15.59
C ILE A 257 5.21 -20.57 -14.66
N GLU A 258 6.47 -20.70 -14.26
CA GLU A 258 6.98 -21.70 -13.32
C GLU A 258 7.73 -21.01 -12.17
N GLY A 259 7.78 -21.65 -11.00
CA GLY A 259 8.56 -21.15 -9.85
C GLY A 259 7.84 -20.10 -8.98
N LEU A 260 6.52 -19.95 -9.09
CA LEU A 260 5.74 -19.06 -8.22
C LEU A 260 5.96 -19.39 -6.74
N GLY A 261 6.24 -18.36 -5.93
CA GLY A 261 6.55 -18.48 -4.51
C GLY A 261 8.01 -18.82 -4.20
N SER A 262 8.83 -19.07 -5.23
CA SER A 262 10.28 -19.23 -5.10
C SER A 262 11.02 -17.94 -5.46
N ASP A 263 12.33 -17.89 -5.17
CA ASP A 263 13.20 -16.76 -5.54
C ASP A 263 13.55 -16.71 -7.03
N THR A 264 13.11 -17.72 -7.80
CA THR A 264 13.44 -17.89 -9.21
C THR A 264 12.18 -18.18 -10.00
N ILE A 265 11.73 -17.21 -10.80
CA ILE A 265 10.51 -17.33 -11.60
C ILE A 265 10.90 -17.42 -13.08
N ARG A 266 10.46 -18.49 -13.74
CA ARG A 266 10.67 -18.70 -15.17
C ARG A 266 9.37 -18.41 -15.92
N ILE A 267 9.44 -17.52 -16.91
CA ILE A 267 8.31 -17.15 -17.77
C ILE A 267 8.67 -17.45 -19.21
N GLU A 268 7.89 -18.29 -19.88
CA GLU A 268 7.97 -18.46 -21.33
C GLU A 268 6.91 -17.57 -21.97
N GLY A 269 7.35 -16.56 -22.72
CA GLY A 269 6.43 -15.62 -23.33
C GLY A 269 5.58 -16.27 -24.42
N VAL A 270 4.35 -15.77 -24.57
CA VAL A 270 3.33 -16.25 -25.49
C VAL A 270 2.87 -15.13 -26.42
N ASN A 271 2.28 -15.49 -27.56
CA ASN A 271 1.85 -14.50 -28.56
C ASN A 271 0.69 -13.62 -28.07
N SER A 272 -0.18 -14.17 -27.22
CA SER A 272 -1.34 -13.46 -26.68
C SER A 272 -1.83 -14.11 -25.39
N LEU A 273 -2.55 -13.31 -24.59
CA LEU A 273 -3.30 -13.75 -23.42
C LEU A 273 -4.80 -13.58 -23.67
N SER A 274 -5.61 -14.38 -22.97
CA SER A 274 -7.07 -14.37 -23.01
C SER A 274 -7.67 -13.76 -21.75
N GLY A 275 -8.98 -13.50 -21.77
CA GLY A 275 -9.74 -13.11 -20.59
C GLY A 275 -9.80 -14.24 -19.57
N ALA A 276 -10.06 -13.91 -18.32
CA ALA A 276 -10.13 -14.89 -17.24
C ALA A 276 -11.11 -14.47 -16.13
N ARG A 277 -11.42 -15.41 -15.24
CA ARG A 277 -12.08 -15.14 -13.96
C ARG A 277 -11.13 -15.53 -12.82
N HIS A 278 -10.92 -14.62 -11.88
CA HIS A 278 -9.96 -14.82 -10.79
C HIS A 278 -10.51 -14.24 -9.48
N SER A 279 -10.44 -15.00 -8.40
CA SER A 279 -10.84 -14.53 -7.07
C SER A 279 -9.59 -14.07 -6.32
N VAL A 280 -9.57 -12.80 -5.93
CA VAL A 280 -8.45 -12.17 -5.23
C VAL A 280 -8.23 -12.88 -3.89
N VAL A 281 -6.99 -13.28 -3.59
CA VAL A 281 -6.69 -13.90 -2.29
C VAL A 281 -7.01 -12.97 -1.10
N PRO A 282 -7.33 -13.51 0.08
CA PRO A 282 -7.60 -12.72 1.28
C PRO A 282 -6.44 -11.81 1.70
N ASP A 283 -6.75 -10.61 2.22
CA ASP A 283 -5.74 -9.65 2.69
C ASP A 283 -5.07 -10.15 3.98
N ARG A 284 -3.83 -10.59 3.81
CA ARG A 284 -3.00 -11.06 4.93
C ARG A 284 -2.66 -9.95 5.93
N ILE A 285 -2.54 -8.71 5.49
CA ILE A 285 -2.24 -7.59 6.39
C ILE A 285 -3.49 -7.20 7.18
N GLU A 286 -4.67 -7.25 6.56
CA GLU A 286 -5.94 -7.11 7.28
C GLU A 286 -6.12 -8.22 8.32
N THR A 287 -5.91 -9.48 7.91
CA THR A 287 -5.96 -10.65 8.80
C THR A 287 -5.06 -10.45 10.02
N GLY A 288 -3.77 -10.16 9.80
CA GLY A 288 -2.81 -9.95 10.89
C GLY A 288 -3.16 -8.75 11.78
N THR A 289 -3.78 -7.71 11.23
CA THR A 289 -4.24 -6.55 12.00
C THR A 289 -5.35 -6.93 12.99
N TYR A 290 -6.33 -7.73 12.56
CA TYR A 290 -7.38 -8.19 13.47
C TYR A 290 -6.91 -9.28 14.44
N MET A 291 -5.93 -10.11 14.06
CA MET A 291 -5.25 -10.99 15.01
C MET A 291 -4.61 -10.18 16.15
N VAL A 292 -3.91 -9.09 15.83
CA VAL A 292 -3.34 -8.19 16.82
C VAL A 292 -4.44 -7.48 17.63
N ALA A 293 -5.57 -7.12 17.02
CA ALA A 293 -6.70 -6.53 17.74
C ALA A 293 -7.24 -7.46 18.84
N ALA A 294 -7.49 -8.74 18.51
CA ALA A 294 -7.86 -9.76 19.49
C ALA A 294 -6.76 -9.96 20.54
N ALA A 295 -5.50 -10.01 20.10
CA ALA A 295 -4.36 -10.13 20.99
C ALA A 295 -4.30 -8.98 22.00
N MET A 296 -4.54 -7.73 21.59
CA MET A 296 -4.46 -6.58 22.50
C MET A 296 -5.64 -6.51 23.47
N THR A 297 -6.85 -6.73 22.95
CA THR A 297 -8.11 -6.54 23.71
C THR A 297 -8.52 -7.74 24.55
N GLY A 298 -8.01 -8.94 24.22
CA GLY A 298 -8.56 -10.20 24.71
C GLY A 298 -9.89 -10.54 24.04
N GLY A 299 -10.41 -11.72 24.35
CA GLY A 299 -11.62 -12.28 23.73
C GLY A 299 -11.32 -13.21 22.57
N THR A 300 -12.35 -13.50 21.77
CA THR A 300 -12.28 -14.47 20.66
C THR A 300 -12.78 -13.87 19.36
N LEU A 301 -11.91 -13.76 18.36
CA LEU A 301 -12.29 -13.37 17.00
C LEU A 301 -12.18 -14.56 16.04
N ARG A 302 -13.21 -14.76 15.22
CA ARG A 302 -13.15 -15.65 14.06
C ARG A 302 -12.97 -14.82 12.79
N LEU A 303 -11.81 -14.93 12.17
CA LEU A 303 -11.47 -14.26 10.92
C LEU A 303 -11.89 -15.14 9.75
N LYS A 304 -12.97 -14.75 9.05
CA LYS A 304 -13.53 -15.54 7.95
C LYS A 304 -12.70 -15.45 6.69
N ASN A 305 -12.55 -16.56 5.98
CA ASN A 305 -11.82 -16.65 4.70
C ASN A 305 -10.41 -16.07 4.79
N ALA A 306 -9.61 -16.58 5.72
CA ALA A 306 -8.24 -16.16 5.97
C ALA A 306 -7.27 -17.35 5.79
N ARG A 307 -5.96 -17.06 5.65
CA ARG A 307 -4.96 -18.10 5.34
C ARG A 307 -3.71 -17.93 6.20
N ILE A 308 -3.49 -18.78 7.21
CA ILE A 308 -2.30 -18.70 8.09
C ILE A 308 -1.02 -18.81 7.28
N LYS A 309 -0.99 -19.66 6.25
CA LYS A 309 0.18 -19.85 5.39
C LYS A 309 0.74 -18.57 4.77
N HIS A 310 -0.07 -17.51 4.61
CA HIS A 310 0.37 -16.22 4.07
C HIS A 310 1.06 -15.33 5.15
N LEU A 311 0.98 -15.73 6.42
CA LEU A 311 1.38 -14.97 7.61
C LEU A 311 2.17 -15.81 8.62
N SER A 312 2.74 -16.94 8.24
CA SER A 312 3.36 -17.89 9.17
C SER A 312 4.34 -17.25 10.15
N ALA A 313 5.18 -16.31 9.70
CA ALA A 313 6.08 -15.57 10.59
C ALA A 313 5.33 -14.71 11.62
N ALA A 314 4.33 -13.94 11.20
CA ALA A 314 3.54 -13.10 12.10
C ALA A 314 2.73 -13.95 13.10
N VAL A 315 2.16 -15.08 12.66
CA VAL A 315 1.46 -16.02 13.54
C VAL A 315 2.43 -16.63 14.55
N GLY A 316 3.62 -17.08 14.11
CA GLY A 316 4.64 -17.61 15.01
C GLY A 316 5.08 -16.61 16.09
N HIS A 317 5.20 -15.33 15.74
CA HIS A 317 5.48 -14.28 16.73
C HIS A 317 4.28 -14.04 17.67
N LEU A 318 3.04 -13.98 17.17
CA LEU A 318 1.85 -13.82 18.03
C LEU A 318 1.69 -14.98 19.02
N SER A 319 1.92 -16.22 18.60
CA SER A 319 1.82 -17.37 19.51
C SER A 319 2.82 -17.27 20.67
N GLN A 320 4.00 -16.67 20.47
CA GLN A 320 4.98 -16.45 21.54
C GLN A 320 4.52 -15.41 22.58
N THR A 321 3.58 -14.52 22.24
CA THR A 321 3.06 -13.52 23.18
C THR A 321 1.98 -14.07 24.11
N GLY A 322 1.53 -15.31 23.91
CA GLY A 322 0.46 -15.95 24.69
C GLY A 322 -0.92 -15.92 24.02
N VAL A 323 -0.97 -15.67 22.71
CA VAL A 323 -2.21 -15.71 21.91
C VAL A 323 -2.40 -17.10 21.32
N ASP A 324 -3.60 -17.65 21.44
CA ASP A 324 -3.97 -18.92 20.82
C ASP A 324 -4.56 -18.68 19.42
N ILE A 325 -4.08 -19.44 18.45
CA ILE A 325 -4.41 -19.26 17.02
C ILE A 325 -4.61 -20.64 16.40
N GLU A 326 -5.80 -20.88 15.87
CA GLU A 326 -6.20 -22.15 15.26
C GLU A 326 -6.81 -21.93 13.86
N GLU A 327 -6.53 -22.84 12.93
CA GLU A 327 -7.25 -22.90 11.64
C GLU A 327 -8.56 -23.68 11.81
N ASP A 328 -9.68 -23.08 11.42
CA ASP A 328 -11.00 -23.70 11.38
C ASP A 328 -11.51 -23.69 9.92
N GLY A 329 -11.09 -24.69 9.13
CA GLY A 329 -11.37 -24.76 7.71
C GLY A 329 -10.72 -23.61 6.92
N SER A 330 -11.53 -22.72 6.36
CA SER A 330 -11.06 -21.49 5.68
C SER A 330 -10.96 -20.29 6.61
N ASP A 331 -11.33 -20.45 7.88
CA ASP A 331 -11.36 -19.39 8.87
C ASP A 331 -10.17 -19.55 9.83
N ILE A 332 -9.86 -18.48 10.56
CA ILE A 332 -8.87 -18.51 11.63
C ILE A 332 -9.53 -18.05 12.91
N ILE A 333 -9.39 -18.83 13.98
CA ILE A 333 -9.85 -18.46 15.31
C ILE A 333 -8.65 -17.91 16.08
N VAL A 334 -8.81 -16.69 16.61
CA VAL A 334 -7.81 -16.02 17.45
C VAL A 334 -8.43 -15.83 18.82
N ASN A 335 -7.81 -16.41 19.83
CA ASN A 335 -8.31 -16.38 21.20
C ASN A 335 -7.23 -15.88 22.16
N ARG A 336 -7.61 -14.99 23.07
CA ARG A 336 -6.76 -14.59 24.20
C ARG A 336 -7.59 -14.37 25.45
N ASP A 337 -7.22 -15.08 26.51
CA ASP A 337 -7.67 -14.75 27.87
C ASP A 337 -7.03 -13.42 28.34
N SER A 338 -7.87 -12.42 28.61
CA SER A 338 -7.41 -11.11 29.06
C SER A 338 -6.76 -11.13 30.44
N ALA A 339 -6.97 -12.20 31.24
CA ALA A 339 -6.28 -12.40 32.52
C ALA A 339 -4.80 -12.78 32.35
N VAL A 340 -4.41 -13.30 31.18
CA VAL A 340 -3.03 -13.65 30.88
C VAL A 340 -2.32 -12.43 30.24
N PRO A 341 -1.24 -11.92 30.86
CA PRO A 341 -0.46 -10.84 30.27
C PRO A 341 0.15 -11.27 28.92
N LEU A 342 0.14 -10.35 27.96
CA LEU A 342 0.95 -10.53 26.74
C LEU A 342 2.42 -10.52 27.12
N LYS A 343 3.23 -11.39 26.53
CA LYS A 343 4.69 -11.33 26.69
C LYS A 343 5.31 -10.46 25.60
N ALA A 344 6.24 -9.60 26.00
CA ALA A 344 7.03 -8.86 25.04
C ALA A 344 7.92 -9.82 24.23
N ILE A 345 8.12 -9.50 22.96
CA ILE A 345 8.92 -10.27 22.00
C ILE A 345 9.76 -9.33 21.13
N ASP A 346 10.80 -9.87 20.54
CA ASP A 346 11.57 -9.19 19.51
C ASP A 346 11.00 -9.54 18.13
N ILE A 347 10.92 -8.52 17.25
CA ILE A 347 10.53 -8.69 15.85
C ILE A 347 11.53 -7.95 14.95
N MET A 348 11.85 -8.57 13.81
CA MET A 348 12.67 -7.96 12.77
C MET A 348 11.95 -8.14 11.44
N THR A 349 11.71 -7.04 10.73
CA THR A 349 11.04 -7.11 9.42
C THR A 349 11.97 -7.73 8.38
N GLU A 350 11.41 -8.51 7.48
CA GLU A 350 12.15 -9.20 6.41
C GLU A 350 11.24 -9.38 5.17
N PRO A 351 11.80 -9.57 3.96
CA PRO A 351 11.01 -9.99 2.81
C PRO A 351 10.30 -11.32 3.06
N HIS A 352 9.19 -11.59 2.36
CA HIS A 352 8.46 -12.84 2.55
C HIS A 352 9.37 -14.08 2.30
N PRO A 353 9.29 -15.15 3.13
CA PRO A 353 8.29 -15.46 4.15
C PRO A 353 8.55 -14.91 5.56
N GLY A 354 9.53 -14.02 5.73
CA GLY A 354 9.84 -13.39 7.02
C GLY A 354 8.75 -12.41 7.49
N PHE A 355 8.99 -11.74 8.62
CA PHE A 355 7.98 -10.89 9.26
C PHE A 355 7.67 -9.64 8.42
N PRO A 356 6.40 -9.38 8.06
CA PRO A 356 6.07 -8.32 7.12
C PRO A 356 6.14 -6.93 7.78
N THR A 357 6.89 -6.01 7.16
CA THR A 357 6.94 -4.59 7.58
C THR A 357 5.57 -3.93 7.70
N ASP A 358 4.57 -4.40 6.96
CA ASP A 358 3.20 -3.88 7.01
C ASP A 358 2.41 -4.24 8.29
N LEU A 359 2.91 -5.17 9.11
CA LEU A 359 2.38 -5.49 10.45
C LEU A 359 3.24 -4.95 11.60
N GLN A 360 4.38 -4.32 11.29
CA GLN A 360 5.34 -3.85 12.30
C GLN A 360 4.72 -2.86 13.29
N ALA A 361 3.97 -1.88 12.79
CA ALA A 361 3.35 -0.86 13.64
C ALA A 361 2.25 -1.44 14.56
N GLN A 362 1.47 -2.40 14.06
CA GLN A 362 0.44 -3.10 14.81
C GLN A 362 1.05 -3.89 15.96
N PHE A 363 2.12 -4.65 15.68
CA PHE A 363 2.86 -5.36 16.73
C PHE A 363 3.51 -4.40 17.71
N MET A 364 4.07 -3.28 17.26
CA MET A 364 4.59 -2.26 18.16
C MET A 364 3.50 -1.74 19.11
N ALA A 365 2.30 -1.43 18.62
CA ALA A 365 1.17 -1.02 19.46
C ALA A 365 0.84 -2.11 20.50
N MET A 366 0.83 -3.39 20.12
CA MET A 366 0.63 -4.50 21.04
C MET A 366 1.73 -4.57 22.12
N LEU A 367 3.00 -4.42 21.73
CA LEU A 367 4.13 -4.45 22.64
C LEU A 367 4.10 -3.30 23.67
N THR A 368 3.40 -2.20 23.39
CA THR A 368 3.26 -1.10 24.37
C THR A 368 2.52 -1.49 25.64
N ILE A 369 1.74 -2.58 25.63
CA ILE A 369 1.01 -3.10 26.80
C ILE A 369 1.46 -4.51 27.22
N ALA A 370 2.53 -5.03 26.61
CA ALA A 370 3.04 -6.37 26.91
C ALA A 370 4.01 -6.36 28.10
N GLU A 371 4.06 -7.44 28.88
CA GLU A 371 4.99 -7.59 29.99
C GLU A 371 6.44 -7.70 29.49
N GLY A 372 7.29 -6.80 29.97
CA GLY A 372 8.72 -6.75 29.63
C GLY A 372 9.06 -5.68 28.59
N ALA A 373 10.13 -5.94 27.85
CA ALA A 373 10.60 -5.08 26.77
C ALA A 373 10.85 -5.92 25.51
N GLY A 374 10.52 -5.36 24.35
CA GLY A 374 10.74 -5.98 23.05
C GLY A 374 11.44 -5.02 22.10
N MET A 375 12.29 -5.55 21.23
CA MET A 375 12.95 -4.82 20.17
C MET A 375 12.16 -4.97 18.85
N VAL A 376 11.90 -3.84 18.19
CA VAL A 376 11.33 -3.80 16.85
C VAL A 376 12.37 -3.26 15.89
N THR A 377 12.89 -4.11 15.00
CA THR A 377 13.90 -3.74 14.00
C THR A 377 13.29 -3.72 12.60
N GLU A 378 13.46 -2.60 11.88
CA GLU A 378 12.95 -2.41 10.53
C GLU A 378 14.08 -2.48 9.50
N THR A 379 14.07 -3.49 8.63
CA THR A 379 15.10 -3.70 7.59
C THR A 379 14.63 -3.32 6.18
N ILE A 380 13.32 -3.12 5.99
CA ILE A 380 12.74 -2.82 4.67
C ILE A 380 12.61 -1.32 4.45
N PHE A 381 12.11 -0.59 5.46
CA PHE A 381 11.87 0.86 5.39
C PHE A 381 12.37 1.57 6.65
N GLU A 382 13.66 1.93 6.69
CA GLU A 382 14.38 2.42 7.87
C GLU A 382 13.67 3.54 8.68
N ASN A 383 12.85 4.38 8.03
CA ASN A 383 12.13 5.49 8.66
C ASN A 383 10.66 5.18 9.02
N ARG A 384 10.25 3.91 9.06
CA ARG A 384 8.86 3.50 9.31
C ARG A 384 8.46 3.49 10.80
N PHE A 385 8.79 4.57 11.52
CA PHE A 385 8.45 4.78 12.94
C PHE A 385 7.62 6.04 13.18
N MET A 386 6.98 6.59 12.14
CA MET A 386 6.18 7.83 12.23
C MET A 386 4.96 7.75 13.17
N HIS A 387 4.56 6.55 13.58
CA HIS A 387 3.48 6.31 14.55
C HIS A 387 3.97 6.37 16.00
N VAL A 388 5.28 6.30 16.26
CA VAL A 388 5.85 6.32 17.61
C VAL A 388 5.52 7.59 18.39
N PRO A 389 5.65 8.81 17.83
CA PRO A 389 5.26 10.02 18.56
C PRO A 389 3.79 10.03 18.98
N GLU A 390 2.91 9.48 18.13
CA GLU A 390 1.48 9.40 18.42
C GLU A 390 1.18 8.36 19.52
N LEU A 391 1.85 7.21 19.52
CA LEU A 391 1.78 6.25 20.63
C LEU A 391 2.34 6.85 21.94
N ALA A 392 3.41 7.64 21.86
CA ALA A 392 3.97 8.32 23.02
C ALA A 392 3.00 9.35 23.62
N ARG A 393 2.18 10.03 22.80
CA ARG A 393 1.08 10.89 23.27
C ARG A 393 0.03 10.10 24.07
N MET A 394 -0.17 8.83 23.74
CA MET A 394 -1.03 7.90 24.48
C MET A 394 -0.35 7.28 25.71
N GLY A 395 0.88 7.70 26.04
CA GLY A 395 1.63 7.25 27.21
C GLY A 395 2.51 6.02 26.98
N ALA A 396 2.73 5.58 25.74
CA ALA A 396 3.66 4.49 25.45
C ALA A 396 5.12 4.84 25.77
N ASN A 397 5.90 3.86 26.21
CA ASN A 397 7.33 3.99 26.46
C ASN A 397 8.14 3.34 25.33
N ILE A 398 8.53 4.14 24.34
CA ILE A 398 9.25 3.69 23.15
C ILE A 398 10.50 4.53 22.96
N THR A 399 11.65 3.88 22.75
CA THR A 399 12.92 4.54 22.43
C THR A 399 13.37 4.11 21.04
N VAL A 400 13.41 5.04 20.09
CA VAL A 400 13.89 4.78 18.71
C VAL A 400 15.37 5.09 18.59
N GLN A 401 16.14 4.18 18.02
CA GLN A 401 17.55 4.35 17.70
C GLN A 401 17.83 3.78 16.30
N GLY A 402 18.10 4.68 15.35
CA GLY A 402 18.30 4.30 13.95
C GLY A 402 17.05 3.61 13.39
N ASN A 403 17.21 2.40 12.85
CA ASN A 403 16.14 1.59 12.30
C ASN A 403 15.52 0.61 13.34
N SER A 404 15.83 0.76 14.62
CA SER A 404 15.30 -0.09 15.69
C SER A 404 14.60 0.72 16.76
N ALA A 405 13.63 0.11 17.43
CA ALA A 405 12.89 0.71 18.54
C ALA A 405 12.76 -0.27 19.70
N ILE A 406 13.14 0.17 20.91
CA ILE A 406 12.91 -0.57 22.15
C ILE A 406 11.55 -0.15 22.69
N VAL A 407 10.62 -1.09 22.77
CA VAL A 407 9.28 -0.89 23.32
C VAL A 407 9.24 -1.49 24.71
N ARG A 408 8.92 -0.69 25.73
CA ARG A 408 8.72 -1.15 27.10
C ARG A 408 7.24 -1.10 27.44
N GLY A 409 6.69 -2.22 27.84
CA GLY A 409 5.29 -2.30 28.26
C GLY A 409 4.96 -1.30 29.36
N VAL A 410 3.82 -0.65 29.24
CA VAL A 410 3.23 0.17 30.30
C VAL A 410 1.95 -0.48 30.81
N PRO A 411 1.56 -0.26 32.08
CA PRO A 411 0.35 -0.88 32.64
C PRO A 411 -0.94 -0.50 31.89
N ARG A 412 -0.95 0.68 31.25
CA ARG A 412 -2.11 1.21 30.52
C ARG A 412 -1.70 2.32 29.56
N LEU A 413 -2.39 2.38 28.42
CA LEU A 413 -2.39 3.56 27.55
C LEU A 413 -3.52 4.51 27.98
N LYS A 414 -3.41 5.77 27.55
CA LYS A 414 -4.41 6.82 27.80
C LYS A 414 -4.99 7.31 26.48
N GLY A 415 -6.30 7.52 26.47
CA GLY A 415 -7.00 8.11 25.34
C GLY A 415 -6.46 9.51 25.05
N ALA A 416 -6.21 9.78 23.78
CA ALA A 416 -5.63 11.04 23.32
C ALA A 416 -6.11 11.40 21.91
N GLU A 417 -5.91 12.65 21.53
CA GLU A 417 -6.04 13.07 20.14
C GLU A 417 -4.72 12.80 19.39
N VAL A 418 -4.81 12.01 18.33
CA VAL A 418 -3.68 11.52 17.53
C VAL A 418 -3.92 11.71 16.03
N MET A 419 -2.85 11.63 15.23
CA MET A 419 -2.89 11.86 13.79
C MET A 419 -2.39 10.67 12.96
N ALA A 420 -3.23 10.20 12.05
CA ALA A 420 -2.84 9.23 11.03
C ALA A 420 -1.84 9.85 10.03
N THR A 421 -0.78 9.10 9.67
CA THR A 421 0.31 9.56 8.79
C THR A 421 0.59 8.64 7.60
N ASP A 422 0.30 7.34 7.71
CA ASP A 422 0.36 6.39 6.60
C ASP A 422 -0.81 5.39 6.62
N LEU A 423 -0.96 4.55 5.59
CA LEU A 423 -2.11 3.66 5.48
C LEU A 423 -2.09 2.47 6.48
N ARG A 424 -0.92 1.95 6.89
CA ARG A 424 -0.82 0.73 7.72
C ARG A 424 -0.43 1.02 9.17
N ALA A 425 0.40 1.99 9.47
CA ALA A 425 0.70 2.39 10.84
C ALA A 425 -0.44 3.18 11.49
N SER A 426 -1.31 3.84 10.72
CA SER A 426 -2.45 4.55 11.30
C SER A 426 -3.50 3.61 11.92
N VAL A 427 -3.59 2.36 11.47
CA VAL A 427 -4.45 1.38 12.16
C VAL A 427 -3.87 0.99 13.53
N ALA A 428 -2.55 1.07 13.72
CA ALA A 428 -1.94 0.81 15.03
C ALA A 428 -2.44 1.81 16.09
N LEU A 429 -2.77 3.05 15.69
CA LEU A 429 -3.39 4.04 16.58
C LEU A 429 -4.83 3.68 16.96
N VAL A 430 -5.59 3.11 16.01
CA VAL A 430 -6.93 2.57 16.30
C VAL A 430 -6.82 1.39 17.28
N LEU A 431 -5.88 0.46 17.04
CA LEU A 431 -5.64 -0.68 17.93
C LEU A 431 -5.22 -0.25 19.34
N ALA A 432 -4.32 0.72 19.45
CA ALA A 432 -3.96 1.33 20.73
C ALA A 432 -5.17 1.97 21.43
N GLY A 433 -6.07 2.61 20.66
CA GLY A 433 -7.31 3.19 21.18
C GLY A 433 -8.28 2.15 21.76
N LEU A 434 -8.29 0.92 21.24
CA LEU A 434 -9.16 -0.16 21.75
C LEU A 434 -8.79 -0.61 23.17
N VAL A 435 -7.56 -0.36 23.62
CA VAL A 435 -7.05 -0.74 24.95
C VAL A 435 -6.69 0.45 25.83
N ALA A 436 -6.87 1.67 25.34
CA ALA A 436 -6.55 2.89 26.08
C ALA A 436 -7.67 3.27 27.07
N GLU A 437 -7.29 3.86 28.20
CA GLU A 437 -8.24 4.44 29.15
C GLU A 437 -8.79 5.78 28.63
N GLY A 438 -10.10 5.83 28.35
CA GLY A 438 -10.79 7.03 27.85
C GLY A 438 -10.97 7.03 26.33
N GLU A 439 -11.46 8.16 25.80
CA GLU A 439 -11.72 8.33 24.35
C GLU A 439 -10.41 8.66 23.62
N THR A 440 -10.10 7.91 22.55
CA THR A 440 -9.06 8.22 21.58
C THR A 440 -9.69 8.78 20.32
N THR A 441 -9.17 9.90 19.80
CA THR A 441 -9.63 10.49 18.53
C THR A 441 -8.51 10.41 17.50
N VAL A 442 -8.73 9.62 16.45
CA VAL A 442 -7.80 9.45 15.32
C VAL A 442 -8.22 10.37 14.18
N ASN A 443 -7.39 11.38 13.90
CA ASN A 443 -7.59 12.33 12.80
C ASN A 443 -6.98 11.83 11.48
N ARG A 444 -7.37 12.45 10.35
CA ARG A 444 -6.83 12.20 9.00
C ARG A 444 -7.04 10.76 8.51
N ILE A 445 -8.22 10.23 8.77
CA ILE A 445 -8.54 8.81 8.51
C ILE A 445 -8.54 8.43 7.03
N TYR A 446 -8.49 9.39 6.11
CA TYR A 446 -8.30 9.14 4.68
C TYR A 446 -7.07 8.30 4.37
N HIS A 447 -6.07 8.25 5.27
CA HIS A 447 -4.97 7.30 5.17
C HIS A 447 -5.42 5.85 5.42
N LEU A 448 -6.25 5.59 6.44
CA LEU A 448 -6.78 4.26 6.75
C LEU A 448 -7.71 3.74 5.64
N GLU A 449 -8.54 4.62 5.06
CA GLU A 449 -9.48 4.26 3.98
C GLU A 449 -8.81 3.83 2.67
N ARG A 450 -7.48 4.00 2.57
CA ARG A 450 -6.67 3.46 1.48
C ARG A 450 -6.28 1.99 1.71
N GLY A 451 -6.33 1.51 2.95
CA GLY A 451 -5.78 0.22 3.36
C GLY A 451 -6.76 -0.75 3.99
N TYR A 452 -7.84 -0.28 4.60
CA TYR A 452 -8.79 -1.10 5.34
C TYR A 452 -10.23 -0.79 4.94
N GLU A 453 -10.98 -1.83 4.63
CA GLU A 453 -12.38 -1.71 4.25
C GLU A 453 -13.26 -1.81 5.50
N ARG A 454 -14.15 -0.82 5.69
CA ARG A 454 -15.20 -0.84 6.72
C ARG A 454 -14.66 -1.21 8.12
N ILE A 455 -13.47 -0.71 8.47
CA ILE A 455 -12.79 -1.05 9.73
C ILE A 455 -13.66 -0.74 10.95
N VAL A 456 -14.37 0.40 10.93
CA VAL A 456 -15.30 0.80 12.00
C VAL A 456 -16.41 -0.22 12.13
N ASP A 457 -17.06 -0.58 11.03
CA ASP A 457 -18.18 -1.53 11.03
C ASP A 457 -17.75 -2.92 11.48
N LYS A 458 -16.61 -3.42 10.97
CA LYS A 458 -16.04 -4.74 11.32
C LYS A 458 -15.70 -4.83 12.82
N LEU A 459 -15.07 -3.80 13.38
CA LEU A 459 -14.72 -3.77 14.81
C LEU A 459 -15.95 -3.55 15.70
N ALA A 460 -16.88 -2.67 15.31
CA ALA A 460 -18.11 -2.42 16.06
C ALA A 460 -19.00 -3.67 16.13
N ALA A 461 -19.07 -4.45 15.04
CA ALA A 461 -19.74 -5.75 15.02
C ALA A 461 -19.14 -6.77 16.00
N CYS A 462 -17.89 -6.56 16.42
CA CYS A 462 -17.18 -7.39 17.40
C CYS A 462 -17.09 -6.73 18.78
N SER A 463 -18.09 -5.91 19.15
CA SER A 463 -18.24 -5.25 20.46
C SER A 463 -17.35 -4.03 20.74
N ALA A 464 -16.51 -3.59 19.79
CA ALA A 464 -15.72 -2.38 19.97
C ALA A 464 -16.61 -1.14 20.13
N ASP A 465 -16.28 -0.24 21.06
CA ASP A 465 -16.88 1.09 21.13
C ASP A 465 -16.13 2.01 20.16
N ILE A 466 -16.51 1.95 18.89
CA ILE A 466 -15.86 2.68 17.81
C ILE A 466 -16.91 3.30 16.90
N ARG A 467 -16.66 4.55 16.47
CA ARG A 467 -17.53 5.27 15.53
C ARG A 467 -16.74 6.22 14.66
N LYS A 468 -17.27 6.48 13.46
CA LYS A 468 -16.85 7.58 12.61
C LYS A 468 -17.54 8.86 13.09
N ALA A 469 -16.81 9.97 13.17
CA ALA A 469 -17.25 11.24 13.74
C ALA A 469 -16.87 12.44 12.87
#